data_AF-A0A7C5H2G9-F1
#
_entry.id   AF-A0A7C5H2G9-F1
#
_cell.length_a   1.000
_cell.length_b   1.000
_cell.length_c   1.000
_cell.angle_alpha   90.00
_cell.angle_beta   90.00
_cell.angle_gamma   90.00
#
_symmetry.space_group_name_H-M   'P 1'
#
loop_
_entity.id
_entity.type
_entity.pdbx_description
1 polymer ?
#
loop_
_entity_poly.entity_id
_entity_poly.type
_entity_poly.pdbx_seq_one_letter_code
_entity_poly.pdbx_strand_id
1 'polypeptide(L)'
;MTQSIEKIETTESKIRKLLQFYAKNEYTKSKIIPHVTQKVLLDGHFYKDLNLRNRFETAYYMSQYFPSLSLAKPSRLLWKKYIFNIIGENPSVCNVCKDTTKCLSCRAL
;
A
#
# COMPACT_ATOMS: atom_id res chain seq x y z
N MET A 1 -7.34 13.86 37.39
CA MET A 1 -7.65 14.10 35.96
C MET A 1 -6.76 13.21 35.13
N THR A 2 -7.23 12.02 34.77
CA THR A 2 -6.50 11.08 33.90
C THR A 2 -6.67 11.56 32.47
N GLN A 3 -5.64 12.21 31.95
CA GLN A 3 -5.55 12.56 30.55
C GLN A 3 -5.32 11.25 29.78
N SER A 4 -6.37 10.70 29.18
CA SER A 4 -6.26 9.59 28.25
C SER A 4 -5.37 10.04 27.10
N ILE A 5 -4.17 9.46 27.01
CA ILE A 5 -3.27 9.70 25.88
C ILE A 5 -3.96 9.14 24.64
N GLU A 6 -4.56 10.01 23.84
CA GLU A 6 -4.98 9.64 22.47
C GLU A 6 -3.73 9.16 21.73
N LYS A 7 -3.66 7.85 21.48
CA LYS A 7 -2.56 7.27 20.71
C LYS A 7 -2.68 7.75 19.27
N ILE A 8 -1.83 8.69 18.87
CA ILE A 8 -1.75 9.17 17.49
C ILE A 8 -1.54 7.96 16.58
N GLU A 9 -2.50 7.70 15.71
CA GLU A 9 -2.45 6.58 14.79
C GLU A 9 -1.44 6.85 13.68
N THR A 10 -0.39 6.04 13.62
CA THR A 10 0.65 6.17 12.58
C THR A 10 0.16 5.65 11.23
N THR A 11 0.72 6.18 10.13
CA THR A 11 0.49 5.64 8.77
C THR A 11 0.72 4.13 8.72
N GLU A 12 1.79 3.64 9.34
CA GLU A 12 2.08 2.20 9.43
C GLU A 12 0.92 1.43 10.08
N SER A 13 0.38 1.93 11.20
CA SER A 13 -0.75 1.32 11.90
C SER A 13 -2.00 1.27 11.02
N LYS A 14 -2.32 2.36 10.30
CA LYS A 14 -3.47 2.41 9.37
C LYS A 14 -3.33 1.40 8.24
N ILE A 15 -2.15 1.33 7.63
CA ILE A 15 -1.87 0.36 6.55
C ILE A 15 -1.99 -1.07 7.07
N ARG A 16 -1.45 -1.37 8.25
CA ARG A 16 -1.57 -2.71 8.86
C ARG A 16 -3.02 -3.07 9.12
N LYS A 17 -3.82 -2.17 9.70
CA LYS A 17 -5.25 -2.39 9.93
C LYS A 17 -6.01 -2.68 8.63
N LEU A 18 -5.75 -1.88 7.59
CA LEU A 18 -6.31 -2.09 6.26
C LEU A 18 -5.96 -3.48 5.73
N LEU A 19 -4.67 -3.84 5.73
CA LEU A 19 -4.24 -5.13 5.18
C LEU A 19 -4.73 -6.31 6.03
N GLN A 20 -4.89 -6.14 7.35
CA GLN A 20 -5.44 -7.16 8.25
C GLN A 20 -6.89 -7.48 7.92
N PHE A 21 -7.69 -6.45 7.62
CA PHE A 21 -9.09 -6.60 7.22
C PHE A 21 -9.23 -7.43 5.93
N TYR A 22 -8.29 -7.29 4.99
CA TYR A 22 -8.32 -7.96 3.69
C TYR A 22 -7.46 -9.23 3.59
N ALA A 23 -6.82 -9.66 4.69
CA ALA A 23 -5.91 -10.79 4.67
C ALA A 23 -6.64 -12.11 4.38
N LYS A 24 -6.13 -12.90 3.42
CA LYS A 24 -6.72 -14.20 3.07
C LYS A 24 -6.65 -15.22 4.20
N ASN A 25 -5.57 -15.22 4.99
CA ASN A 25 -5.29 -16.22 6.02
C ASN A 25 -4.23 -15.75 7.04
N GLU A 26 -3.96 -16.57 8.05
CA GLU A 26 -2.98 -16.27 9.10
C GLU A 26 -1.54 -16.14 8.60
N TYR A 27 -1.16 -16.87 7.54
CA TYR A 27 0.13 -16.67 6.90
C TYR A 27 0.26 -15.26 6.33
N THR A 28 -0.79 -14.76 5.68
CA THR A 28 -0.86 -13.39 5.18
C THR A 28 -0.69 -12.40 6.33
N LYS A 29 -1.43 -12.57 7.43
CA LYS A 29 -1.37 -11.67 8.58
C LYS A 29 0.01 -11.64 9.23
N SER A 30 0.63 -12.80 9.43
CA SER A 30 1.86 -12.95 10.20
C SER A 30 3.13 -12.66 9.40
N LYS A 31 3.15 -12.93 8.09
CA LYS A 31 4.35 -12.81 7.25
C LYS A 31 4.24 -11.70 6.20
N ILE A 32 3.11 -11.65 5.50
CA ILE A 32 2.97 -10.77 4.33
C ILE A 32 2.64 -9.34 4.75
N ILE A 33 1.74 -9.12 5.71
CA ILE A 33 1.39 -7.77 6.17
C ILE A 33 2.61 -7.00 6.67
N PRO A 34 3.47 -7.53 7.58
CA PRO A 34 4.65 -6.79 8.02
C PRO A 34 5.58 -6.42 6.86
N HIS A 35 5.78 -7.35 5.92
CA HIS A 35 6.63 -7.14 4.76
C HIS A 35 6.06 -6.06 3.82
N VAL A 36 4.80 -6.21 3.39
CA VAL A 36 4.12 -5.25 2.50
C VAL A 36 4.06 -3.85 3.12
N THR A 37 3.75 -3.77 4.42
CA THR A 37 3.71 -2.50 5.14
C THR A 37 5.07 -1.81 5.13
N GLN A 38 6.15 -2.55 5.42
CA GLN A 38 7.50 -1.99 5.35
C GLN A 38 7.81 -1.47 3.93
N LYS A 39 7.51 -2.25 2.89
CA LYS A 39 7.85 -1.89 1.50
C LYS A 39 7.02 -0.76 0.93
N VAL A 40 5.74 -0.65 1.29
CA VAL A 40 4.88 0.42 0.76
C VAL A 40 5.25 1.79 1.32
N LEU A 41 5.88 1.84 2.50
CA LEU A 41 6.37 3.06 3.15
C LEU A 41 7.71 3.54 2.60
N LEU A 42 8.47 2.71 1.87
CA LEU A 42 9.73 3.13 1.26
C LEU A 42 9.49 4.12 0.13
N ASP A 43 10.41 5.05 -0.05
CA ASP A 43 10.35 6.14 -1.05
C ASP A 43 10.41 5.65 -2.51
N GLY A 44 10.79 4.39 -2.71
CA GLY A 44 10.96 3.77 -4.02
C GLY A 44 9.67 3.41 -4.76
N HIS A 45 9.87 2.66 -5.84
CA HIS A 45 8.77 2.02 -6.55
C HIS A 45 8.40 0.73 -5.85
N PHE A 46 7.15 0.62 -5.43
CA PHE A 46 6.65 -0.51 -4.65
C PHE A 46 6.98 -1.89 -5.24
N TYR A 47 6.94 -2.05 -6.58
CA TYR A 47 7.33 -3.31 -7.21
C TYR A 47 8.83 -3.62 -7.02
N LYS A 48 9.72 -2.64 -7.16
CA LYS A 48 11.16 -2.79 -6.92
C LYS A 48 11.44 -3.07 -5.44
N ASP A 49 10.73 -2.40 -4.54
CA ASP A 49 10.88 -2.56 -3.09
C ASP A 49 10.45 -3.96 -2.62
N LEU A 50 9.49 -4.56 -3.32
CA LEU A 50 9.08 -5.96 -3.17
C LEU A 50 9.99 -6.95 -3.93
N ASN A 51 11.06 -6.49 -4.58
CA ASN A 51 11.93 -7.28 -5.46
C ASN A 51 11.17 -7.98 -6.61
N LEU A 52 10.17 -7.31 -7.16
CA LEU A 52 9.38 -7.74 -8.31
C LEU A 52 9.85 -7.00 -9.57
N ARG A 53 9.67 -7.63 -10.73
CA ARG A 53 10.13 -7.12 -12.02
C ARG A 53 9.31 -5.92 -12.50
N ASN A 54 7.99 -5.95 -12.24
CA ASN A 54 7.08 -4.96 -12.79
C ASN A 54 5.75 -4.86 -12.02
N ARG A 55 4.90 -3.93 -12.45
CA ARG A 55 3.57 -3.67 -11.87
C ARG A 55 2.58 -4.84 -11.98
N PHE A 56 2.70 -5.69 -13.00
CA PHE A 56 1.81 -6.84 -13.19
C PHE A 56 2.12 -7.91 -12.14
N GLU A 57 3.41 -8.12 -11.84
CA GLU A 57 3.80 -8.99 -10.74
C GLU A 57 3.34 -8.47 -9.39
N THR A 58 3.33 -7.15 -9.18
CA THR A 58 2.73 -6.59 -7.95
C THR A 58 1.24 -6.86 -7.88
N ALA A 59 0.51 -6.74 -9.00
CA ALA A 59 -0.91 -7.09 -9.04
C ALA A 59 -1.16 -8.56 -8.73
N TYR A 60 -0.37 -9.47 -9.31
CA TYR A 60 -0.43 -10.89 -9.01
C TYR A 60 -0.07 -11.18 -7.54
N TYR A 61 1.03 -10.61 -7.04
CA TYR A 61 1.47 -10.78 -5.65
C TYR A 61 0.38 -10.34 -4.68
N MET A 62 -0.20 -9.16 -4.87
CA MET A 62 -1.25 -8.65 -4.01
C MET A 62 -2.55 -9.48 -4.13
N SER A 63 -2.88 -10.02 -5.30
CA SER A 63 -4.08 -10.87 -5.46
C SER A 63 -3.97 -12.22 -4.78
N GLN A 64 -2.76 -12.76 -4.61
CA GLN A 64 -2.57 -14.02 -3.89
C GLN A 64 -2.88 -13.90 -2.39
N TYR A 65 -2.50 -12.76 -1.79
CA TYR A 65 -2.58 -12.55 -0.34
C TYR A 65 -3.78 -11.71 0.10
N PHE A 66 -4.23 -10.79 -0.76
CA PHE A 66 -5.34 -9.87 -0.52
C PHE A 66 -6.34 -9.93 -1.69
N PRO A 67 -7.02 -11.07 -1.91
CA PRO A 67 -7.88 -11.27 -3.09
C PRO A 67 -9.02 -10.26 -3.15
N SER A 68 -9.74 -10.05 -2.04
CA SER A 68 -10.87 -9.10 -1.99
C SER A 68 -10.42 -7.65 -2.20
N LEU A 69 -9.26 -7.26 -1.65
CA LEU A 69 -8.68 -5.93 -1.89
C LEU A 69 -8.28 -5.74 -3.36
N SER A 70 -7.79 -6.81 -3.99
CA SER A 70 -7.40 -6.81 -5.40
C SER A 70 -8.59 -6.69 -6.34
N LEU A 71 -9.72 -7.30 -5.99
CA LEU A 71 -10.98 -7.13 -6.71
C LEU A 71 -11.54 -5.71 -6.58
N ALA A 72 -11.42 -5.09 -5.41
CA ALA A 72 -11.87 -3.73 -5.17
C ALA A 72 -10.99 -2.65 -5.81
N LYS A 73 -9.75 -2.97 -6.16
CA LYS A 73 -8.79 -2.01 -6.69
C LYS A 73 -9.07 -1.65 -8.16
N PRO A 74 -9.23 -0.35 -8.48
CA PRO A 74 -9.28 0.09 -9.88
C PRO A 74 -8.01 -0.28 -10.66
N SER A 75 -8.18 -0.81 -11.89
CA SER A 75 -7.08 -1.27 -12.74
C SER A 75 -6.04 -0.19 -13.05
N ARG A 76 -6.49 1.06 -13.21
CA ARG A 76 -5.65 2.23 -13.52
C ARG A 76 -4.79 2.75 -12.36
N LEU A 77 -5.12 2.41 -11.11
CA LEU A 77 -4.39 2.90 -9.94
C LEU A 77 -3.17 2.03 -9.63
N LEU A 78 -2.09 2.66 -9.16
CA LEU A 78 -0.95 1.94 -8.59
C LEU A 78 -1.29 1.44 -7.19
N TRP A 79 -0.73 0.29 -6.79
CA TRP A 79 -0.98 -0.31 -5.48
C TRP A 79 -0.66 0.60 -4.30
N LYS A 80 0.51 1.24 -4.31
CA LYS A 80 0.91 2.21 -3.28
C LYS A 80 -0.10 3.35 -3.19
N LYS A 81 -0.44 3.99 -4.31
CA LYS A 81 -1.47 5.05 -4.35
C LYS A 81 -2.83 4.56 -3.83
N TYR A 82 -3.26 3.36 -4.23
CA TYR A 82 -4.54 2.80 -3.79
C TYR A 82 -4.59 2.55 -2.28
N ILE A 83 -3.53 1.98 -1.70
CA ILE A 83 -3.42 1.76 -0.24
C ILE A 83 -3.51 3.10 0.51
N PHE A 84 -2.73 4.09 0.07
CA PHE A 84 -2.71 5.43 0.67
C PHE A 84 -4.07 6.15 0.54
N ASN A 85 -4.73 6.05 -0.62
CA ASN A 85 -6.08 6.59 -0.81
C ASN A 85 -7.09 6.01 0.19
N ILE A 86 -7.04 4.71 0.46
CA ILE A 86 -7.98 4.06 1.39
C ILE A 86 -7.77 4.54 2.84
N ILE A 87 -6.52 4.79 3.25
CA ILE A 87 -6.22 5.29 4.60
C ILE A 87 -6.34 6.82 4.72
N GLY A 88 -6.75 7.52 3.65
CA GLY A 88 -6.92 8.97 3.64
C GLY A 88 -5.60 9.76 3.65
N GLU A 89 -4.51 9.17 3.16
CA GLU A 89 -3.19 9.80 3.14
C GLU A 89 -2.60 9.86 1.73
N ASN A 90 -1.54 10.66 1.55
CA ASN A 90 -0.79 10.74 0.30
C ASN A 90 0.65 10.24 0.50
N PRO A 91 1.18 9.45 -0.44
CA PRO A 91 2.58 9.03 -0.37
C PRO A 91 3.51 10.23 -0.60
N SER A 92 4.44 10.47 0.34
CA SER A 92 5.41 11.57 0.34
C SER A 92 6.14 11.78 -0.99
N VAL A 93 6.60 10.70 -1.63
CA VAL A 93 7.48 10.77 -2.82
C VAL A 93 6.74 10.85 -4.15
N CYS A 94 5.43 10.59 -4.20
CA CYS A 94 4.68 10.79 -5.45
C CYS A 94 4.71 12.25 -5.93
N ASN A 95 4.99 13.21 -5.04
CA ASN A 95 5.11 14.63 -5.37
C ASN A 95 6.43 14.99 -6.08
N VAL A 96 7.46 14.14 -5.99
CA VAL A 96 8.82 14.41 -6.51
C VAL A 96 9.24 13.40 -7.59
N CYS A 97 8.37 12.44 -7.93
CA CYS A 97 8.67 11.40 -8.91
C CYS A 97 8.79 11.98 -10.34
N LYS A 98 10.01 11.94 -10.91
CA LYS A 98 10.29 12.37 -12.29
C LYS A 98 9.81 11.38 -13.37
N ASP A 99 9.36 10.18 -12.98
CA ASP A 99 8.86 9.15 -13.89
C ASP A 99 7.39 9.39 -14.25
N THR A 100 7.13 10.52 -14.91
CA THR A 100 5.80 10.99 -15.31
C THR A 100 5.23 10.23 -16.52
N THR A 101 6.05 9.47 -17.24
CA THR A 101 5.64 8.73 -18.45
C THR A 101 5.09 7.34 -18.12
N LYS A 102 5.55 6.68 -17.05
CA LYS A 102 5.07 5.35 -16.62
C LYS A 102 4.14 5.40 -15.41
N CYS A 103 4.17 6.48 -14.62
CA CYS A 103 3.22 6.71 -13.54
C CYS A 103 1.93 7.33 -14.10
N LEU A 104 1.04 6.47 -14.64
CA LEU A 104 -0.26 6.84 -15.22
C LEU A 104 -1.21 7.62 -14.28
N SER A 105 -0.82 7.86 -13.03
CA SER A 105 -1.63 8.51 -12.00
C SER A 105 -0.99 9.75 -11.36
N CYS A 106 0.13 10.26 -11.89
CA CYS A 106 0.71 11.54 -11.47
C CYS A 106 0.25 12.74 -12.33
N ARG A 107 -0.60 12.53 -13.34
CA ARG A 107 -1.44 13.64 -13.84
C ARG A 107 -2.52 13.89 -12.80
N ALA A 108 -2.43 15.01 -12.11
CA ALA A 108 -3.53 15.57 -11.35
C ALA A 108 -4.78 15.54 -12.24
N LEU A 109 -5.88 15.01 -11.70
CA LEU A 109 -7.20 15.48 -12.08
C LEU A 109 -7.40 16.81 -11.35
#